data_AF-A0A7V0U477-F1
#
_entry.id   AF-A0A7V0U477-F1
#
_cell.length_a   1.000
_cell.length_b   1.000
_cell.length_c   1.000
_cell.angle_alpha   90.00
_cell.angle_beta   90.00
_cell.angle_gamma   90.00
#
_symmetry.space_group_name_H-M   'P 1'
#
loop_
_entity.id
_entity.type
_entity.pdbx_description
1 polymer ?
#
loop_
_entity_poly.entity_id
_entity_poly.type
_entity_poly.pdbx_seq_one_letter_code
_entity_poly.pdbx_strand_id
1 'polypeptide(L)'
;MLSALAGICLRQDLALTGAVSQRGEVQAIGGVNEKIEGFFDLCRERGLTGSQGGIIPASNVRHLMLKQEVVAAIAAGTFSVTAVQKVDEAMELFTGLLAGEADGQGLFPADSINGRVETTLLQYATAL
;
A
#
# COMPACT_ATOMS: atom_id res chain seq x y z
N MET A 1 0.79 -8.50 7.96
CA MET A 1 0.14 -8.63 9.29
C MET A 1 -1.33 -8.24 9.23
N LEU A 2 -1.67 -6.98 8.93
CA LEU A 2 -3.07 -6.50 8.92
C LEU A 2 -3.98 -7.31 8.00
N SER A 3 -3.55 -7.59 6.76
CA SER A 3 -4.32 -8.41 5.82
C SER A 3 -4.64 -9.81 6.35
N ALA A 4 -3.71 -10.43 7.08
CA ALA A 4 -3.88 -11.75 7.66
C ALA A 4 -4.89 -11.73 8.83
N LEU A 5 -4.83 -10.69 9.68
CA LEU A 5 -5.82 -10.49 10.74
C LEU A 5 -7.21 -10.20 10.17
N ALA A 6 -7.29 -9.43 9.10
CA ALA A 6 -8.55 -9.07 8.45
C ALA A 6 -9.11 -10.19 7.53
N GLY A 7 -8.31 -11.22 7.22
CA GLY A 7 -8.67 -12.26 6.26
C GLY A 7 -8.84 -11.74 4.82
N ILE A 8 -8.07 -10.72 4.41
CA ILE A 8 -8.21 -10.05 3.11
C ILE A 8 -7.03 -10.36 2.19
N CYS A 9 -7.32 -10.71 0.93
CA CYS A 9 -6.29 -10.89 -0.10
C CYS A 9 -5.69 -9.55 -0.53
N LEU A 10 -4.37 -9.53 -0.78
CA LEU A 10 -3.68 -8.37 -1.30
C LEU A 10 -3.40 -8.54 -2.79
N ARG A 11 -3.62 -7.47 -3.54
CA ARG A 11 -3.11 -7.31 -4.91
C ARG A 11 -1.60 -7.59 -4.95
N GLN A 12 -1.16 -8.44 -5.88
CA GLN A 12 0.25 -8.84 -6.04
C GLN A 12 0.96 -8.07 -7.16
N ASP A 13 0.23 -7.20 -7.86
CA ASP A 13 0.73 -6.34 -8.92
C ASP A 13 1.24 -4.99 -8.40
N LEU A 14 1.20 -4.75 -7.09
CA LEU A 14 1.72 -3.55 -6.45
C LEU A 14 2.95 -3.86 -5.59
N ALA A 15 3.98 -3.03 -5.67
CA ALA A 15 5.12 -3.05 -4.75
C ALA A 15 5.07 -1.84 -3.81
N LEU A 16 5.30 -2.05 -2.52
CA LEU A 16 5.35 -0.98 -1.51
C LEU A 16 6.76 -0.84 -0.96
N THR A 17 7.23 0.40 -0.83
CA THR A 17 8.41 0.74 -0.02
C THR A 17 8.09 1.89 0.92
N GLY A 18 8.59 1.85 2.14
CA GLY A 18 8.41 2.91 3.13
C GLY A 18 8.78 2.42 4.53
N ALA A 19 9.06 3.37 5.43
CA ALA A 19 9.09 3.10 6.87
C ALA A 19 7.77 3.59 7.49
N VAL A 20 7.41 3.09 8.67
CA VAL A 20 6.15 3.47 9.35
C VAL A 20 6.45 3.91 10.78
N SER A 21 5.90 5.06 11.18
CA SER A 21 5.98 5.56 12.55
C SER A 21 4.95 4.87 13.45
N GLN A 22 5.08 5.00 14.78
CA GLN A 22 4.08 4.46 15.72
C GLN A 22 2.67 5.06 15.54
N ARG A 23 2.57 6.22 14.87
CA ARG A 23 1.28 6.87 14.53
C ARG A 23 0.72 6.40 13.18
N GLY A 24 1.35 5.42 12.54
CA GLY A 24 0.94 4.92 11.23
C GLY A 24 1.38 5.79 10.05
N GLU A 25 2.23 6.80 10.28
CA GLU A 25 2.72 7.70 9.23
C GLU A 25 3.80 7.03 8.39
N VAL A 26 3.71 7.15 7.07
CA VAL A 26 4.68 6.61 6.13
C VAL A 26 5.84 7.59 5.96
N GLN A 27 7.04 7.11 6.20
CA GLN A 27 8.26 7.90 6.28
C GLN A 27 9.19 7.64 5.11
N ALA A 28 9.99 8.66 4.79
CA ALA A 28 10.93 8.63 3.68
C ALA A 28 11.95 7.50 3.83
N ILE A 29 12.35 6.96 2.69
CA ILE A 29 13.39 5.94 2.58
C ILE A 29 14.46 6.36 1.58
N GLY A 30 15.65 5.77 1.73
CA GLY A 30 16.70 5.83 0.71
C GLY A 30 16.43 4.87 -0.45
N GLY A 31 16.94 5.24 -1.62
CA GLY A 31 16.90 4.40 -2.83
C GLY A 31 15.50 4.22 -3.42
N VAL A 32 14.65 5.26 -3.38
CA VAL A 32 13.26 5.15 -3.87
C VAL A 32 13.20 4.88 -5.37
N ASN A 33 14.10 5.48 -6.16
CA ASN A 33 14.10 5.32 -7.62
C ASN A 33 14.47 3.88 -8.00
N GLU A 34 15.55 3.35 -7.43
CA GLU A 34 16.06 2.01 -7.68
C GLU A 34 15.05 0.93 -7.31
N LYS A 35 14.28 1.13 -6.24
CA LYS A 35 13.23 0.22 -5.81
C LYS A 35 12.04 0.19 -6.78
N ILE A 36 11.61 1.36 -7.25
CA ILE A 36 10.50 1.48 -8.20
C ILE A 36 10.91 0.94 -9.57
N GLU A 37 12.10 1.31 -10.03
CA GLU A 37 12.66 0.84 -11.29
C GLU A 37 12.91 -0.66 -11.28
N GLY A 38 13.42 -1.23 -10.19
CA GLY A 38 13.59 -2.67 -10.07
C GLY A 38 12.27 -3.45 -10.14
N PHE A 39 11.19 -2.92 -9.55
CA PHE A 39 9.86 -3.53 -9.70
C PHE A 39 9.31 -3.37 -11.11
N PHE A 40 9.48 -2.20 -11.73
CA PHE A 40 9.09 -1.97 -13.12
C PHE A 40 9.82 -2.92 -14.08
N ASP A 41 11.13 -3.11 -13.92
CA ASP A 41 11.94 -4.01 -14.75
C ASP A 41 11.41 -5.44 -14.67
N LEU A 42 11.11 -5.93 -13.47
CA LEU A 42 10.49 -7.24 -13.27
C LEU A 42 9.11 -7.36 -13.92
N CYS A 43 8.27 -6.33 -13.79
CA CYS A 43 6.95 -6.30 -14.41
C CYS A 43 7.04 -6.31 -15.93
N ARG A 44 7.98 -5.54 -16.49
CA ARG A 44 8.24 -5.46 -17.93
C ARG A 44 8.74 -6.80 -18.49
N GLU A 45 9.70 -7.44 -17.82
CA GLU A 45 10.21 -8.76 -18.24
C GLU A 45 9.13 -9.84 -18.23
N ARG A 46 8.16 -9.74 -17.32
CA ARG A 46 7.02 -10.67 -17.23
C ARG A 46 5.82 -10.26 -18.09
N GLY A 47 5.90 -9.12 -18.76
CA GLY A 47 4.79 -8.49 -19.47
C GLY A 47 3.98 -7.57 -18.55
N LEU A 48 3.88 -6.29 -18.96
CA LEU A 48 3.06 -5.30 -18.25
C LEU A 48 1.58 -5.63 -18.38
N THR A 49 0.87 -5.70 -17.25
CA THR A 49 -0.58 -6.00 -17.23
C THR A 49 -1.44 -4.74 -17.35
N GLY A 50 -0.85 -3.56 -17.16
CA GLY A 50 -1.55 -2.28 -17.09
C GLY A 50 -2.05 -1.89 -15.69
N SER A 51 -2.08 -2.83 -14.74
CA SER A 51 -2.53 -2.57 -13.37
C SER A 51 -1.39 -2.43 -12.36
N GLN A 52 -0.17 -2.75 -12.79
CA GLN A 52 1.02 -2.78 -11.92
C GLN A 52 1.47 -1.39 -11.48
N GLY A 53 2.12 -1.32 -10.33
CA GLY A 53 2.66 -0.05 -9.85
C GLY A 53 3.42 -0.11 -8.54
N GLY A 54 4.10 0.99 -8.24
CA GLY A 54 4.78 1.19 -6.97
C GLY A 54 4.04 2.14 -6.03
N ILE A 55 4.08 1.86 -4.73
CA ILE A 55 3.59 2.71 -3.66
C ILE A 55 4.79 3.24 -2.88
N ILE A 56 4.86 4.56 -2.71
CA ILE A 56 5.98 5.26 -2.07
C ILE A 56 5.52 6.20 -0.96
N PRO A 57 6.42 6.62 -0.05
CA PRO A 57 6.13 7.69 0.89
C PRO A 57 5.89 9.01 0.14
N ALA A 58 4.88 9.78 0.53
CA ALA A 58 4.64 11.12 -0.02
C ALA A 58 5.85 12.05 0.14
N SER A 59 6.61 11.88 1.22
CA SER A 59 7.85 12.61 1.47
C SER A 59 9.01 12.28 0.50
N ASN A 60 8.91 11.16 -0.24
CA ASN A 60 9.86 10.81 -1.30
C ASN A 60 9.54 11.39 -2.67
N VAL A 61 8.33 11.96 -2.89
CA VAL A 61 7.92 12.47 -4.21
C VAL A 61 8.91 13.48 -4.78
N ARG A 62 9.42 14.40 -3.95
CA ARG A 62 10.44 15.39 -4.34
C ARG A 62 11.81 14.80 -4.74
N HIS A 63 12.05 13.52 -4.45
CA HIS A 63 13.29 12.81 -4.77
C HIS A 63 13.14 11.88 -5.99
N LEU A 64 11.96 11.84 -6.62
CA LEU A 64 11.71 11.00 -7.80
C LEU A 64 12.44 11.56 -9.01
N MET A 65 13.33 10.74 -9.55
CA MET A 65 14.13 10.99 -10.75
C MET A 65 14.19 9.68 -11.53
N LEU A 66 13.03 9.23 -12.02
CA LEU A 66 12.86 7.92 -12.64
C LEU A 66 13.41 7.90 -14.08
N LYS A 67 13.91 6.73 -14.52
CA LYS A 67 14.23 6.47 -15.93
C LYS A 67 13.07 6.86 -16.86
N GLN A 68 13.42 7.37 -18.04
CA GLN A 68 12.46 7.82 -19.05
C GLN A 68 11.44 6.73 -19.46
N GLU A 69 11.86 5.46 -19.48
CA GLU A 69 10.99 4.33 -19.81
C GLU A 69 9.88 4.09 -18.77
N VAL A 70 10.18 4.33 -17.48
CA VAL A 70 9.18 4.24 -16.42
C VAL A 70 8.19 5.39 -16.55
N VAL A 71 8.69 6.61 -16.81
CA VAL A 71 7.83 7.78 -17.05
C VAL A 71 6.92 7.57 -18.27
N ALA A 72 7.45 6.98 -19.35
CA ALA A 72 6.66 6.65 -20.53
C ALA A 72 5.58 5.60 -20.24
N ALA A 73 5.90 4.55 -19.47
CA ALA A 73 4.92 3.53 -19.07
C ALA A 73 3.79 4.12 -18.20
N ILE A 74 4.13 5.04 -17.28
CA ILE A 74 3.16 5.79 -16.48
C ILE A 74 2.28 6.67 -17.37
N ALA A 75 2.86 7.42 -18.30
CA ALA A 75 2.12 8.25 -19.24
C ALA A 75 1.18 7.43 -20.15
N ALA A 76 1.58 6.20 -20.50
CA ALA A 76 0.77 5.25 -21.27
C ALA A 76 -0.30 4.52 -20.41
N GLY A 77 -0.34 4.74 -19.10
CA GLY A 77 -1.26 4.05 -18.19
C GLY A 77 -0.97 2.57 -18.01
N THR A 78 0.26 2.13 -18.30
CA THR A 78 0.66 0.71 -18.21
C THR A 78 1.41 0.36 -16.91
N PHE A 79 1.78 1.38 -16.14
CA PHE A 79 2.40 1.28 -14.83
C PHE A 79 1.98 2.51 -14.00
N SER A 80 2.03 2.45 -12.67
CA SER A 80 1.68 3.57 -11.81
C SER A 80 2.66 3.77 -10.66
N VAL A 81 2.77 5.00 -10.17
CA VAL A 81 3.46 5.30 -8.91
C VAL A 81 2.52 6.14 -8.04
N THR A 82 2.13 5.60 -6.90
CA THR A 82 1.17 6.25 -5.98
C THR A 82 1.88 6.61 -4.67
N ALA A 83 1.67 7.84 -4.22
CA ALA A 83 2.26 8.34 -2.98
C ALA A 83 1.26 8.26 -1.83
N VAL A 84 1.72 7.79 -0.66
CA VAL A 84 0.90 7.66 0.55
C VAL A 84 1.56 8.33 1.76
N GLN A 85 0.74 8.82 2.67
CA GLN A 85 1.11 9.44 3.94
C GLN A 85 0.86 8.54 5.13
N LYS A 86 -0.11 7.62 5.05
CA LYS A 86 -0.45 6.68 6.12
C LYS A 86 -0.50 5.23 5.63
N VAL A 87 -0.28 4.31 6.55
CA VAL A 87 -0.36 2.86 6.28
C VAL A 87 -1.76 2.45 5.77
N ASP A 88 -2.80 3.12 6.25
CA ASP A 88 -4.19 2.89 5.87
C ASP A 88 -4.38 3.09 4.36
N GLU A 89 -3.91 4.21 3.81
CA GLU A 89 -3.99 4.50 2.37
C GLU A 89 -3.31 3.41 1.52
N ALA A 90 -2.17 2.86 1.98
CA ALA A 90 -1.52 1.75 1.29
C ALA A 90 -2.38 0.48 1.35
N MET A 91 -3.00 0.18 2.49
CA MET A 91 -3.89 -0.97 2.65
C MET A 91 -5.13 -0.84 1.77
N GLU A 92 -5.68 0.35 1.62
CA GLU A 92 -6.80 0.61 0.69
C GLU A 92 -6.40 0.31 -0.76
N LEU A 93 -5.20 0.73 -1.18
CA LEU A 93 -4.68 0.44 -2.53
C LEU A 93 -4.50 -1.06 -2.79
N PHE A 94 -4.02 -1.82 -1.79
CA PHE A 94 -3.80 -3.26 -1.94
C PHE A 94 -5.10 -4.08 -1.93
N THR A 95 -6.13 -3.62 -1.23
CA THR A 95 -7.34 -4.40 -0.95
C THR A 95 -8.57 -3.93 -1.72
N GLY A 96 -8.61 -2.66 -2.13
CA GLY A 96 -9.79 -2.01 -2.68
C GLY A 96 -10.90 -1.75 -1.65
N LEU A 97 -10.60 -1.91 -0.35
CA LEU A 97 -11.52 -1.69 0.76
C LEU A 97 -11.08 -0.48 1.56
N LEU A 98 -12.03 0.25 2.15
CA LEU A 98 -11.72 1.35 3.06
C LEU A 98 -11.04 0.81 4.32
N ALA A 99 -10.03 1.52 4.82
CA ALA A 99 -9.39 1.17 6.08
C ALA A 99 -10.40 1.28 7.24
N GLY A 100 -11.20 2.34 7.22
CA GLY A 100 -12.20 2.66 8.24
C GLY A 100 -11.58 3.31 9.47
N GLU A 101 -12.24 4.35 9.97
CA GLU A 101 -11.83 5.08 11.17
C GLU A 101 -12.74 4.70 12.34
N ALA A 102 -12.18 4.72 13.55
CA ALA A 102 -12.95 4.52 14.76
C ALA A 102 -13.90 5.71 14.96
N ASP A 103 -15.15 5.42 15.33
CA ASP A 103 -16.12 6.45 15.70
C ASP A 103 -15.84 7.01 17.11
N GLY A 104 -16.72 7.89 17.59
CA GLY A 104 -16.60 8.49 18.94
C GLY A 104 -16.69 7.49 20.11
N GLN A 105 -17.08 6.24 19.84
CA GLN A 105 -17.11 5.15 20.81
C GLN A 105 -15.93 4.18 20.65
N GLY A 106 -15.03 4.44 19.68
CA GLY A 106 -13.88 3.61 19.38
C GLY A 106 -14.19 2.44 18.45
N LEU A 107 -15.39 2.38 17.85
CA LEU A 107 -15.82 1.27 16.99
C LEU A 107 -15.48 1.54 15.53
N PHE A 108 -14.95 0.54 14.85
CA PHE A 108 -14.68 0.62 13.40
C PHE A 108 -15.88 0.09 12.58
N PRO A 109 -16.09 0.59 11.35
CA PRO A 109 -17.09 0.02 10.45
C PRO A 109 -16.78 -1.46 10.17
N ALA A 110 -17.76 -2.34 10.38
CA ALA A 110 -17.55 -3.79 10.35
C ALA A 110 -17.05 -4.33 8.99
N ASP A 111 -17.39 -3.66 7.90
CA ASP A 111 -16.98 -4.02 6.55
C ASP A 111 -15.58 -3.49 6.16
N SER A 112 -15.01 -2.57 6.95
CA SER A 112 -13.69 -1.98 6.73
C SER A 112 -12.56 -2.93 7.10
N ILE A 113 -11.33 -2.58 6.68
CA ILE A 113 -10.12 -3.34 7.05
C ILE A 113 -9.96 -3.37 8.57
N ASN A 114 -10.01 -2.21 9.23
CA ASN A 114 -9.81 -2.09 10.67
C ASN A 114 -10.94 -2.75 11.48
N GLY A 115 -12.20 -2.72 11.03
CA GLY A 115 -13.29 -3.45 11.70
C GLY A 115 -13.13 -4.97 11.63
N ARG A 116 -12.62 -5.50 10.52
CA ARG A 116 -12.28 -6.93 10.40
C ARG A 116 -11.11 -7.31 11.30
N VAL A 117 -10.07 -6.47 11.37
CA VAL A 117 -8.94 -6.67 12.29
C VAL A 117 -9.43 -6.68 13.74
N GLU A 118 -10.23 -5.70 14.15
CA GLU A 118 -10.81 -5.61 15.49
C GLU A 118 -11.61 -6.86 15.84
N THR A 119 -12.49 -7.31 14.94
CA THR A 119 -13.30 -8.52 15.12
C THR A 119 -12.42 -9.73 15.43
N THR A 120 -11.36 -9.96 14.64
CA THR A 120 -10.42 -11.07 14.84
C THR A 120 -9.65 -10.95 16.16
N LEU A 121 -9.20 -9.75 16.53
CA LEU A 121 -8.49 -9.52 17.79
C LEU A 121 -9.39 -9.75 19.01
N LEU A 122 -10.66 -9.34 18.94
CA LEU A 122 -11.65 -9.62 19.99
C LEU A 122 -11.91 -11.13 20.12
N GLN A 123 -12.02 -11.85 19.01
CA GLN A 123 -12.14 -13.31 19.03
C GLN A 123 -10.95 -13.95 19.75
N TYR A 124 -9.72 -13.54 19.44
CA TYR A 124 -8.52 -14.05 20.12
C TYR A 124 -8.51 -13.73 21.62
N ALA A 125 -8.98 -12.54 22.01
CA ALA A 125 -9.05 -12.15 23.42
C ALA A 125 -10.10 -12.96 24.20
N THR A 126 -11.19 -13.37 23.55
CA THR A 126 -12.30 -14.13 24.16
C THR A 126 -12.17 -15.65 24.05
N ALA A 127 -11.20 -16.15 23.28
CA ALA A 127 -10.95 -17.58 23.08
C ALA A 127 -10.14 -18.25 24.22
N LEU A 128 -10.09 -17.60 25.40
CA LEU A 128 -9.57 -18.12 26.67
C LEU A 128 -10.72 -18.53 27.58
#